data_AF-A0A1B8NXM9-F1
#
_entry.id   AF-A0A1B8NXM9-F1
#
_cell.length_a   1.000
_cell.length_b   1.000
_cell.length_c   1.000
_cell.angle_alpha   90.00
_cell.angle_beta   90.00
_cell.angle_gamma   90.00
#
_symmetry.space_group_name_H-M   'P 1'
#
loop_
_entity.id
_entity.type
_entity.pdbx_description
1 polymer ?
#
loop_
_entity_poly.entity_id
_entity_poly.type
_entity_poly.pdbx_seq_one_letter_code
_entity_poly.pdbx_strand_id
1 'polypeptide(L)'
;MQAITNFSVRVVQRYLPSAFVLAVMLTAIVFVLGMAVGGESPQNMAHYWGDGFSNLFTFGMQMTLVLLTGYVLALTAPVQRLLTGLTRQANTPKQALVLTIVVSFVCYYLNWGFGMVAGAILAREMGRRVAVHFPLIVAAAYGESWCAALRLPSRWSSRRPITSWRMPSVSCRWPKRSTLSGTWR
;
A
#
# COMPACT_ATOMS: atom_id res chain seq x y z
N MET A 1 8.68 -25.46 0.97
CA MET A 1 8.51 -23.99 1.12
C MET A 1 7.13 -23.62 1.66
N GLN A 2 6.02 -24.00 1.01
CA GLN A 2 4.67 -23.55 1.42
C GLN A 2 4.24 -23.98 2.84
N ALA A 3 4.63 -25.18 3.30
CA ALA A 3 4.31 -25.64 4.66
C ALA A 3 4.95 -24.77 5.76
N ILE A 4 6.20 -24.33 5.56
CA ILE A 4 6.92 -23.44 6.48
C ILE A 4 6.29 -22.04 6.45
N THR A 5 6.00 -21.51 5.26
CA THR A 5 5.30 -20.23 5.13
C THR A 5 3.95 -20.24 5.82
N ASN A 6 3.16 -21.30 5.63
CA ASN A 6 1.83 -21.43 6.24
C ASN A 6 1.90 -21.62 7.75
N PHE A 7 2.93 -22.29 8.26
CA PHE A 7 3.19 -22.41 9.69
C PHE A 7 3.53 -21.05 10.30
N SER A 8 4.49 -20.32 9.72
CA SER A 8 4.86 -18.98 10.19
C SER A 8 3.69 -18.01 10.18
N VAL A 9 2.91 -17.99 9.09
CA VAL A 9 1.70 -17.14 8.98
C VAL A 9 0.67 -17.51 10.07
N ARG A 10 0.46 -18.80 10.34
CA ARG A 10 -0.52 -19.26 11.33
C ARG A 10 -0.12 -18.94 12.77
N VAL A 11 1.18 -19.02 13.09
CA VAL A 11 1.71 -18.62 14.40
C VAL A 11 1.58 -17.10 14.55
N VAL A 12 2.09 -16.33 13.60
CA VAL A 12 2.02 -14.85 13.62
C VAL A 12 0.59 -14.35 13.75
N GLN A 13 -0.35 -14.85 12.92
CA GLN A 13 -1.75 -14.41 12.97
C GLN A 13 -2.49 -14.79 14.26
N ARG A 14 -2.06 -15.84 14.96
CA ARG A 14 -2.69 -16.30 16.21
C ARG A 14 -2.13 -15.62 17.45
N TYR A 15 -0.86 -15.23 17.42
CA TYR A 15 -0.17 -14.64 18.57
C TYR A 15 0.02 -13.13 18.47
N LEU A 16 -0.13 -12.49 17.32
CA LEU A 16 -0.14 -11.02 17.26
C LEU A 16 -1.45 -10.53 17.89
N PRO A 17 -1.39 -9.92 19.09
CA PRO A 17 -2.51 -9.13 19.55
C PRO A 17 -2.68 -7.93 18.62
N SER A 18 -3.81 -7.24 18.69
CA SER A 18 -3.96 -5.99 17.95
C SER A 18 -2.77 -5.06 18.25
N ALA A 19 -2.30 -4.31 17.25
CA ALA A 19 -1.10 -3.48 17.38
C ALA A 19 -1.17 -2.53 18.59
N PHE A 20 -2.36 -2.05 18.92
CA PHE A 20 -2.62 -1.25 20.10
C PHE A 20 -2.38 -2.02 21.41
N VAL A 21 -2.93 -3.23 21.55
CA VAL A 21 -2.73 -4.06 22.75
C VAL A 21 -1.26 -4.40 22.93
N LEU A 22 -0.55 -4.70 21.84
CA LEU A 22 0.90 -4.92 21.88
C LEU A 22 1.65 -3.69 22.41
N ALA A 23 1.30 -2.49 21.92
CA ALA A 23 1.92 -1.24 22.36
C ALA A 23 1.67 -0.95 23.85
N VAL A 24 0.45 -1.16 24.34
CA VAL A 24 0.10 -1.00 25.77
C VAL A 24 0.87 -2.00 26.64
N MET A 25 0.93 -3.26 26.21
CA MET A 25 1.67 -4.30 26.93
C MET A 25 3.16 -3.99 27.01
N LEU A 26 3.76 -3.58 25.88
CA LEU A 26 5.17 -3.19 25.83
C LEU A 26 5.45 -1.96 26.68
N THR A 27 4.54 -0.98 26.68
CA THR A 27 4.62 0.19 27.55
C THR A 27 4.66 -0.22 29.03
N ALA A 28 3.77 -1.12 29.45
CA ALA A 28 3.75 -1.63 30.82
C ALA A 28 5.04 -2.39 31.17
N ILE A 29 5.56 -3.21 30.26
CA ILE A 29 6.83 -3.93 30.44
C ILE A 29 7.99 -2.94 30.61
N VAL A 30 8.11 -1.95 29.71
CA VAL A 30 9.15 -0.92 29.79
C VAL A 30 9.02 -0.09 31.07
N PHE A 31 7.80 0.21 31.51
CA PHE A 31 7.54 0.92 32.76
C PHE A 31 8.07 0.13 33.97
N VAL A 32 7.77 -1.17 34.05
CA VAL A 32 8.26 -2.06 35.13
C VAL A 32 9.77 -2.22 35.07
N LEU A 33 10.35 -2.42 33.87
CA LEU A 33 11.79 -2.57 33.70
C LEU A 33 12.55 -1.27 34.01
N GLY A 34 11.99 -0.10 33.70
CA GLY A 34 12.60 1.18 34.05
C GLY A 34 12.70 1.39 35.56
N MET A 35 11.71 0.92 36.33
CA MET A 35 11.78 0.94 37.80
C MET A 35 12.72 -0.16 38.34
N ALA A 36 12.58 -1.39 37.85
CA ALA A 36 13.31 -2.55 38.41
C ALA A 36 14.79 -2.58 38.03
N VAL A 37 15.12 -2.19 36.80
CA VAL A 37 16.49 -2.23 36.25
C VAL A 37 17.10 -0.83 36.21
N GLY A 38 16.31 0.18 35.84
CA GLY A 38 16.77 1.57 35.75
C GLY A 38 16.83 2.31 37.09
N GLY A 39 16.13 1.82 38.12
CA GLY A 39 16.08 2.46 39.44
C GLY A 39 15.33 3.80 39.45
N GLU A 40 14.59 4.10 38.39
CA GLU A 40 13.85 5.35 38.26
C GLU A 40 12.57 5.36 39.11
N SER A 41 12.19 6.55 39.60
CA SER A 41 10.94 6.71 40.35
C SER A 41 9.72 6.53 39.42
N PRO A 42 8.57 6.05 39.94
CA PRO A 42 7.33 5.95 39.17
C PRO A 42 6.91 7.29 38.53
N GLN A 43 7.21 8.41 39.19
CA GLN A 43 6.95 9.75 38.71
C GLN A 43 7.81 10.09 37.50
N ASN A 44 9.13 9.80 37.56
CA ASN A 44 10.03 10.01 36.42
C ASN A 44 9.62 9.17 35.22
N MET A 45 9.24 7.90 35.44
CA MET A 45 8.77 7.02 34.38
C MET A 45 7.50 7.54 33.71
N ALA A 46 6.57 8.14 34.48
CA ALA A 46 5.38 8.78 33.93
C ALA A 46 5.72 10.03 33.10
N HIS A 47 6.69 10.84 33.54
CA HIS A 47 7.19 11.99 32.78
C HIS A 47 7.83 11.55 31.46
N TYR A 48 8.72 10.55 31.46
CA TYR A 48 9.34 10.02 30.24
C TYR A 48 8.32 9.47 29.25
N TRP A 49 7.29 8.79 29.76
CA TRP A 49 6.20 8.31 28.91
C TRP A 49 5.40 9.46 28.29
N GLY A 50 5.05 10.48 29.07
CA GLY A 50 4.30 11.64 28.60
C GLY A 50 5.06 12.45 27.54
N ASP A 51 6.34 12.73 27.79
CA ASP A 51 7.20 13.46 26.85
C ASP A 51 7.42 12.66 25.56
N GLY A 52 7.66 11.35 25.68
CA GLY A 52 7.78 10.45 24.53
C GLY A 52 6.50 10.38 23.70
N PHE A 53 5.34 10.28 24.36
CA PHE A 53 4.04 10.24 23.69
C PHE A 53 3.77 11.51 22.89
N SER A 54 4.01 12.68 23.46
CA SER A 54 3.80 13.97 22.78
C SER A 54 4.66 14.12 21.50
N ASN A 55 5.92 13.70 21.58
CA ASN A 55 6.85 13.71 20.45
C ASN A 55 6.39 12.73 19.34
N LEU A 56 6.03 11.50 19.72
CA LEU A 56 5.53 10.49 18.78
C LEU A 56 4.20 10.91 18.14
N PHE A 57 3.32 11.56 18.90
CA PHE A 57 2.06 12.08 18.39
C PHE A 57 2.29 13.18 17.35
N THR A 58 3.15 14.15 17.65
CA THR A 58 3.50 15.22 16.71
C THR A 58 4.13 14.66 15.43
N PHE A 59 5.07 13.72 15.56
CA PHE A 59 5.67 13.01 14.42
C PHE A 59 4.61 12.23 13.62
N GLY A 60 3.72 11.51 14.30
CA GLY A 60 2.65 10.74 13.67
C GLY A 60 1.66 11.61 12.90
N MET A 61 1.32 12.79 13.43
CA MET A 61 0.46 13.77 12.74
C MET A 61 1.13 14.31 11.49
N GLN A 62 2.44 14.62 11.54
CA GLN A 62 3.20 15.04 10.36
C GLN A 62 3.18 13.95 9.28
N MET A 63 3.46 12.71 9.64
CA MET A 63 3.43 11.58 8.70
C MET A 63 2.02 11.31 8.16
N THR A 64 0.98 11.46 8.99
CA THR A 64 -0.42 11.32 8.57
C THR A 64 -0.80 12.38 7.54
N LEU A 65 -0.42 13.64 7.76
CA LEU A 65 -0.67 14.71 6.79
C LEU A 65 0.05 14.45 5.46
N VAL A 66 1.31 13.98 5.50
CA VAL A 66 2.06 13.62 4.29
C VAL A 66 1.35 12.52 3.47
N LEU A 67 0.86 11.47 4.14
CA LEU A 67 0.11 10.38 3.49
C LEU A 67 -1.26 10.84 2.97
N LEU A 68 -2.01 11.58 3.79
CA LEU A 68 -3.35 12.06 3.45
C LEU A 68 -3.32 13.03 2.26
N THR A 69 -2.39 13.97 2.27
CA THR A 69 -2.23 14.92 1.16
C THR A 69 -1.84 14.21 -0.13
N GLY A 70 -0.92 13.24 -0.08
CA GLY A 70 -0.57 12.39 -1.22
C GLY A 70 -1.76 11.61 -1.77
N TYR A 71 -2.60 11.06 -0.89
CA TYR A 71 -3.84 10.37 -1.26
C TYR A 71 -4.86 11.30 -1.92
N VAL A 72 -5.14 12.45 -1.30
CA VAL A 72 -6.09 13.44 -1.84
C VAL A 72 -5.61 13.96 -3.19
N LEU A 73 -4.31 14.26 -3.33
CA LEU A 73 -3.69 14.69 -4.58
C LEU A 73 -3.88 13.64 -5.69
N ALA A 74 -3.64 12.35 -5.38
CA ALA A 74 -3.83 11.25 -6.32
C ALA A 74 -5.26 11.15 -6.86
N LEU A 75 -6.25 11.45 -6.02
CA LEU A 75 -7.67 11.37 -6.38
C LEU A 75 -8.14 12.55 -7.24
N THR A 76 -7.37 13.63 -7.35
CA THR A 76 -7.78 14.78 -8.17
C THR A 76 -7.89 14.40 -9.65
N ALA A 77 -8.94 14.91 -10.32
CA ALA A 77 -9.15 14.70 -11.75
C ALA A 77 -7.94 15.01 -12.66
N PRO A 78 -7.18 16.11 -12.47
CA PRO A 78 -6.00 16.39 -13.30
C PRO A 78 -4.94 15.29 -13.20
N VAL A 79 -4.64 14.81 -11.98
CA VAL A 79 -3.63 13.77 -11.75
C VAL A 79 -4.07 12.44 -12.37
N GLN A 80 -5.32 12.04 -12.17
CA GLN A 80 -5.85 10.83 -12.80
C GLN A 80 -5.79 10.88 -14.33
N ARG A 81 -6.11 12.04 -14.92
CA ARG A 81 -6.01 12.25 -16.37
C ARG A 81 -4.56 12.17 -16.85
N LEU A 82 -3.62 12.77 -16.13
CA LEU A 82 -2.19 12.73 -16.45
C LEU A 82 -1.68 11.28 -16.44
N LEU A 83 -1.92 10.54 -15.36
CA LEU A 83 -1.50 9.13 -15.23
C LEU A 83 -2.13 8.26 -16.33
N THR A 84 -3.43 8.45 -16.60
CA THR A 84 -4.16 7.73 -17.67
C THR A 84 -3.72 8.16 -19.07
N GLY A 85 -3.20 9.37 -19.23
CA GLY A 85 -2.59 9.87 -20.46
C GLY A 85 -1.24 9.21 -20.73
N LEU A 86 -0.38 9.13 -19.71
CA LEU A 86 0.94 8.49 -19.80
C LEU A 86 0.83 7.03 -20.23
N THR A 87 -0.17 6.29 -19.73
CA THR A 87 -0.42 4.90 -20.15
C THR A 87 -0.71 4.73 -21.65
N ARG A 88 -0.92 5.80 -22.44
CA ARG A 88 -1.13 5.71 -23.91
C ARG A 88 0.18 5.47 -24.67
N GLN A 89 1.32 5.79 -24.06
CA GLN A 89 2.62 5.69 -24.72
C GLN A 89 3.16 4.25 -24.75
N ALA A 90 2.61 3.34 -23.94
CA ALA A 90 3.06 1.96 -23.84
C ALA A 90 2.15 1.01 -24.63
N ASN A 91 2.67 0.43 -25.72
CA ASN A 91 1.95 -0.51 -26.57
C ASN A 91 2.41 -1.97 -26.39
N THR A 92 3.56 -2.18 -25.74
CA THR A 92 4.14 -3.52 -25.51
C THR A 92 4.23 -3.87 -24.03
N PRO A 93 4.18 -5.16 -23.64
CA PRO A 93 4.30 -5.58 -22.24
C PRO A 93 5.56 -5.07 -21.52
N LYS A 94 6.69 -5.01 -22.24
CA LYS A 94 7.95 -4.50 -21.69
C LYS A 94 7.90 -2.99 -21.47
N GLN A 95 7.43 -2.23 -22.46
CA GLN A 95 7.22 -0.79 -22.31
C GLN A 95 6.24 -0.49 -21.18
N ALA A 96 5.19 -1.32 -21.04
CA ALA A 96 4.20 -1.15 -20.00
C ALA A 96 4.80 -1.26 -18.60
N LEU A 97 5.68 -2.25 -18.40
CA LEU A 97 6.37 -2.45 -17.15
C LEU A 97 7.37 -1.31 -16.87
N VAL A 98 8.17 -0.95 -17.88
CA VAL A 98 9.19 0.09 -17.78
C VAL A 98 8.57 1.44 -17.43
N LEU A 99 7.51 1.83 -18.14
CA LEU A 99 6.78 3.06 -17.89
C LEU A 99 6.16 3.07 -16.49
N THR A 100 5.57 1.94 -16.07
CA THR A 100 4.96 1.83 -14.73
C THR A 100 5.97 2.09 -13.62
N ILE A 101 7.17 1.50 -13.72
CA ILE A 101 8.21 1.66 -12.71
C ILE A 101 8.74 3.10 -12.71
N VAL A 102 9.08 3.66 -13.87
CA VAL A 102 9.63 5.03 -13.97
C VAL A 102 8.63 6.05 -13.41
N VAL A 103 7.37 5.97 -13.84
CA VAL A 103 6.34 6.90 -13.38
C VAL A 103 6.08 6.72 -11.89
N SER A 104 5.99 5.48 -11.39
CA SER A 104 5.79 5.22 -9.95
C SER A 104 6.96 5.76 -9.13
N PHE A 105 8.20 5.56 -9.58
CA PHE A 105 9.40 6.07 -8.92
C PHE A 105 9.42 7.59 -8.84
N VAL A 106 9.06 8.28 -9.93
CA VAL A 106 8.91 9.76 -9.93
C VAL A 106 7.80 10.18 -8.97
N CYS A 107 6.65 9.49 -8.97
CA CYS A 107 5.56 9.78 -8.03
C CYS A 107 5.98 9.57 -6.57
N TYR A 108 6.74 8.52 -6.26
CA TYR A 108 7.33 8.31 -4.95
C TYR A 108 8.27 9.45 -4.59
N TYR A 109 9.21 9.83 -5.46
CA TYR A 109 10.16 10.92 -5.17
C TYR A 109 9.48 12.25 -4.81
N LEU A 110 8.36 12.57 -5.47
CA LEU A 110 7.58 13.76 -5.16
C LEU A 110 6.90 13.68 -3.79
N ASN A 111 6.25 12.56 -3.48
CA ASN A 111 5.65 12.30 -2.19
C ASN A 111 5.43 10.79 -2.04
N TRP A 112 5.99 10.22 -0.97
CA TRP A 112 5.98 8.76 -0.77
C TRP A 112 4.54 8.22 -0.64
N GLY A 113 3.61 8.99 -0.07
CA GLY A 113 2.18 8.64 0.01
C GLY A 113 1.44 8.74 -1.33
N PHE A 114 1.78 9.73 -2.16
CA PHE A 114 1.25 9.87 -3.52
C PHE A 114 1.67 8.68 -4.40
N GLY A 115 2.95 8.29 -4.36
CA GLY A 115 3.49 7.16 -5.12
C GLY A 115 2.73 5.84 -4.88
N MET A 116 2.37 5.53 -3.63
CA MET A 116 1.62 4.32 -3.29
C MET A 116 0.25 4.24 -3.97
N VAL A 117 -0.46 5.37 -4.09
CA VAL A 117 -1.80 5.44 -4.67
C VAL A 117 -1.72 5.57 -6.20
N ALA A 118 -0.84 6.44 -6.69
CA ALA A 118 -0.61 6.66 -8.11
C ALA A 118 -0.14 5.38 -8.82
N GLY A 119 0.78 4.63 -8.20
CA GLY A 119 1.24 3.34 -8.71
C GLY A 119 0.11 2.31 -8.86
N ALA A 120 -0.83 2.28 -7.90
CA ALA A 120 -2.01 1.41 -7.96
C ALA A 120 -2.94 1.76 -9.14
N ILE A 121 -3.21 3.06 -9.31
CA ILE A 121 -4.04 3.57 -10.40
C ILE A 121 -3.37 3.27 -11.75
N LEU A 122 -2.08 3.57 -11.86
CA LEU A 122 -1.29 3.34 -13.08
C LEU A 122 -1.26 1.85 -13.45
N ALA A 123 -1.01 0.97 -12.48
CA ALA A 123 -1.02 -0.48 -12.67
C ALA A 123 -2.37 -1.00 -13.18
N ARG A 124 -3.47 -0.50 -12.60
CA ARG A 124 -4.83 -0.85 -13.01
C ARG A 124 -5.13 -0.42 -14.45
N GLU A 125 -4.80 0.82 -14.81
CA GLU A 125 -5.04 1.33 -16.17
C GLU A 125 -4.15 0.63 -17.21
N MET A 126 -2.90 0.32 -16.86
CA MET A 126 -1.99 -0.43 -17.73
C MET A 126 -2.45 -1.87 -17.98
N GLY A 127 -2.90 -2.57 -16.93
CA GLY A 127 -3.45 -3.93 -17.06
C GLY A 127 -4.75 -4.00 -17.87
N ARG A 128 -5.44 -2.86 -18.04
CA ARG A 128 -6.64 -2.74 -18.89
C ARG A 128 -6.31 -2.51 -20.37
N ARG A 129 -5.15 -1.93 -20.66
CA ARG A 129 -4.74 -1.58 -22.03
C ARG A 129 -3.82 -2.61 -22.67
N VAL A 130 -2.85 -3.13 -21.92
CA VAL A 130 -1.83 -4.05 -22.44
C VAL A 130 -2.05 -5.42 -21.82
N ALA A 131 -2.03 -6.45 -22.66
CA ALA A 131 -2.13 -7.84 -22.21
C ALA A 131 -0.83 -8.27 -21.49
N VAL A 132 -0.76 -8.00 -20.18
CA VAL A 132 0.35 -8.37 -19.28
C VAL A 132 -0.22 -9.09 -18.06
N HIS A 133 0.59 -9.93 -17.40
CA HIS A 133 0.22 -10.45 -16.08
C HIS A 133 0.00 -9.32 -15.08
N PHE A 134 -1.24 -9.15 -14.65
CA PHE A 134 -1.62 -8.10 -13.72
C PHE A 134 -0.79 -8.09 -12.41
N PRO A 135 -0.53 -9.25 -11.75
CA PRO A 135 0.29 -9.25 -10.54
C PRO A 135 1.72 -8.74 -10.76
N LEU A 136 2.27 -8.93 -11.96
CA LEU A 136 3.60 -8.48 -12.32
C LEU A 136 3.65 -6.95 -12.45
N ILE A 137 2.65 -6.34 -13.08
CA ILE A 137 2.55 -4.87 -13.17
C ILE A 137 2.35 -4.27 -11.78
N VAL A 138 1.52 -4.89 -10.93
CA VAL A 138 1.32 -4.44 -9.55
C VAL A 138 2.62 -4.55 -8.74
N ALA A 139 3.33 -5.67 -8.85
CA ALA A 139 4.63 -5.84 -8.21
C ALA A 139 5.65 -4.82 -8.70
N ALA A 140 5.59 -4.41 -9.97
CA ALA A 140 6.46 -3.39 -10.52
C ALA A 140 6.11 -1.97 -10.05
N ALA A 141 4.82 -1.68 -9.85
CA ALA A 141 4.37 -0.39 -9.32
C ALA A 141 4.79 -0.17 -7.85
N TYR A 142 4.76 -1.23 -7.02
CA TYR A 142 5.10 -1.13 -5.60
C TYR A 142 6.54 -1.51 -5.26
N GLY A 143 7.07 -2.55 -5.92
CA GLY A 143 8.39 -3.11 -5.63
C GLY A 143 9.49 -2.53 -6.52
N GLU A 144 9.15 -1.63 -7.45
CA GLU A 144 10.08 -0.85 -8.28
C GLU A 144 11.16 -1.69 -8.97
N SER A 145 10.90 -2.99 -9.14
CA SER A 145 11.93 -3.97 -9.41
C SER A 145 12.40 -3.86 -10.84
N TRP A 146 13.42 -3.03 -11.06
CA TRP A 146 13.98 -2.73 -12.38
C TRP A 146 14.54 -3.99 -13.07
N CYS A 147 15.05 -4.93 -12.27
CA CYS A 147 15.53 -6.23 -12.75
C CYS A 147 14.43 -7.13 -13.32
N ALA A 148 13.18 -7.01 -12.84
CA ALA A 148 12.07 -7.79 -13.39
C ALA A 148 11.77 -7.37 -14.84
N ALA A 149 11.94 -6.10 -15.18
CA ALA A 149 11.70 -5.60 -16.54
C ALA A 149 12.72 -6.10 -17.57
N LEU A 150 13.96 -6.32 -17.16
CA LEU A 150 15.04 -6.76 -18.05
C LEU A 150 15.05 -8.27 -18.31
N ARG A 151 14.46 -9.08 -17.42
CA ARG A 151 14.51 -10.54 -17.48
C ARG A 151 13.18 -11.22 -17.84
N LEU A 152 12.19 -10.49 -18.34
CA LEU A 152 10.92 -11.11 -18.73
C LEU A 152 11.10 -12.11 -19.88
N PRO A 153 10.90 -13.42 -19.64
CA PRO A 153 10.77 -14.39 -20.71
C PRO A 153 9.45 -14.13 -21.43
N SER A 154 9.44 -14.17 -22.76
CA SER A 154 8.24 -13.99 -23.62
C SER A 154 7.08 -14.95 -23.29
N ARG A 155 7.35 -15.99 -22.49
CA ARG A 155 6.39 -16.98 -21.96
C ARG A 155 5.48 -16.44 -20.84
N TRP A 156 5.82 -15.34 -20.18
CA TRP A 156 4.94 -14.66 -19.22
C TRP A 156 3.91 -13.76 -19.96
N SER A 157 3.37 -14.28 -21.06
CA SER A 157 2.25 -13.68 -21.80
C SER A 157 0.99 -14.53 -21.64
N SER A 158 0.92 -15.42 -20.63
CA SER A 158 -0.22 -16.31 -20.46
C SER A 158 -1.44 -15.53 -19.94
N ARG A 159 -2.14 -14.96 -20.93
CA ARG A 159 -3.48 -14.37 -20.97
C ARG A 159 -4.36 -14.78 -19.79
N ARG A 160 -4.31 -14.02 -18.71
CA ARG A 160 -5.41 -13.96 -17.74
C ARG A 160 -5.81 -12.50 -17.60
N PRO A 161 -6.79 -12.02 -18.38
CA PRO A 161 -7.29 -10.66 -18.26
C PRO A 161 -7.80 -10.43 -16.84
N ILE A 162 -7.81 -9.17 -16.40
CA ILE A 162 -8.26 -8.75 -15.06
C ILE A 162 -9.64 -9.32 -14.70
N THR A 163 -10.48 -9.59 -15.71
CA THR A 163 -11.83 -10.16 -15.61
C THR A 163 -11.87 -11.63 -15.18
N SER A 164 -10.78 -12.37 -15.39
CA SER A 164 -10.68 -13.78 -14.97
C SER A 164 -10.27 -13.94 -13.50
N TRP A 165 -9.75 -12.88 -12.88
CA TRP A 165 -9.45 -12.84 -11.46
C TRP A 165 -10.65 -12.31 -10.70
N ARG A 166 -11.59 -13.20 -10.37
CA ARG A 166 -12.50 -12.96 -9.24
C ARG A 166 -11.64 -12.91 -7.99
N MET A 167 -11.59 -11.75 -7.32
CA MET A 167 -11.17 -11.73 -5.93
C MET A 167 -12.02 -12.77 -5.18
N PRO A 168 -11.45 -13.62 -4.32
CA PRO A 168 -12.27 -14.41 -3.42
C PRO A 168 -13.19 -13.43 -2.73
N SER A 169 -14.49 -13.58 -2.95
CA SER A 169 -15.49 -12.68 -2.42
C SER A 169 -15.45 -12.77 -0.90
N VAL A 170 -14.67 -11.91 -0.26
CA VAL A 170 -15.07 -11.41 1.05
C VAL A 170 -16.37 -10.69 0.77
N SER A 171 -17.47 -11.28 1.24
CA SER A 171 -18.83 -10.85 0.99
C SER A 171 -19.14 -9.53 1.69
N CYS A 172 -18.49 -8.44 1.28
CA CYS A 172 -19.02 -7.10 1.50
C CYS A 172 -20.03 -6.85 0.39
N ARG A 173 -21.29 -7.19 0.68
CA ARG A 173 -22.46 -6.92 -0.15
C ARG A 173 -22.69 -5.41 -0.20
N TRP A 174 -21.91 -4.70 -1.01
CA TRP A 174 -22.24 -3.33 -1.41
C TRP A 174 -23.44 -3.39 -2.36
N PRO A 175 -24.52 -2.62 -2.11
CA PRO A 175 -25.69 -2.64 -2.97
C PRO A 175 -25.31 -2.08 -4.35
N LYS A 176 -25.60 -2.87 -5.39
CA LYS A 176 -25.49 -2.46 -6.79
C LYS A 176 -26.36 -1.22 -7.01
N ARG A 177 -25.75 -0.06 -7.23
CA ARG A 177 -26.44 1.07 -7.86
C ARG A 177 -26.50 0.80 -9.37
N SER A 178 -27.52 0.06 -9.79
CA SER A 178 -27.93 -0.04 -11.19
C SER A 178 -29.11 0.91 -11.43
N THR A 179 -28.98 1.70 -12.51
CA THR A 179 -30.08 2.16 -13.37
C THR A 179 -31.21 2.99 -12.74
N LEU A 180 -31.02 4.32 -12.72
CA LEU A 180 -32.10 5.27 -13.00
C LEU A 180 -31.60 6.26 -14.06
N SER A 181 -31.78 5.88 -15.31
CA SER A 181 -31.84 6.79 -16.46
C SER A 181 -33.30 7.17 -16.65
N GLY A 182 -33.63 8.46 -16.55
CA GLY A 182 -34.94 8.99 -16.93
C GLY A 182 -35.40 10.13 -16.04
N THR A 183 -35.63 11.29 -16.65
CA THR A 183 -36.30 12.50 -16.15
C THR A 183 -35.56 13.33 -15.08
N TRP A 184 -34.79 14.32 -15.56
CA TRP A 184 -34.50 15.56 -14.84
C TRP A 184 -35.34 16.68 -15.47
N ARG A 185 -36.47 17.01 -14.85
CA ARG A 185 -37.03 18.37 -14.81
C ARG A 185 -36.54 19.02 -13.52
#